data_AF-A0A845TH77-F1
#
_entry.id   AF-A0A845TH77-F1
#
_cell.length_a   1.000
_cell.length_b   1.000
_cell.length_c   1.000
_cell.angle_alpha   90.00
_cell.angle_beta   90.00
_cell.angle_gamma   90.00
#
_symmetry.space_group_name_H-M   'P 1'
#
loop_
_entity.id
_entity.type
_entity.pdbx_description
1 polymer ?
#
loop_
_entity_poly.entity_id
_entity_poly.type
_entity_poly.pdbx_seq_one_letter_code
_entity_poly.pdbx_strand_id
1 'polypeptide(L)'
;MNNPIPAAAAADISAVIPEYQSIFIAGQEVIIRQIRIGQLPAVLRAVQPLSHMLIQADALDIKSMLMLYADDCLTLLQVLAGRPREWVDALEVDDAITLFSALLEANLDFFARRVLPLLPQVMGQLRGKAEQLSTLAGPTASKASSKMATA
;
A
#
# COMPACT_ATOMS: atom_id res chain seq x y z
N MET A 1 25.12 44.17 -8.79
CA MET A 1 24.60 42.92 -9.39
C MET A 1 24.04 42.04 -8.27
N ASN A 2 22.72 42.06 -8.06
CA ASN A 2 22.03 41.12 -7.18
C ASN A 2 21.29 40.12 -8.07
N ASN A 3 21.66 38.84 -7.99
CA ASN A 3 20.93 37.78 -8.68
C ASN A 3 19.87 37.26 -7.69
N PRO A 4 18.55 37.30 -7.99
CA PRO A 4 17.56 36.74 -7.11
C PRO A 4 17.68 35.22 -7.09
N ILE A 5 17.59 34.63 -5.89
CA ILE A 5 17.47 33.18 -5.70
C ILE A 5 16.18 32.72 -6.41
N PRO A 6 16.21 31.72 -7.29
CA PRO A 6 14.99 31.24 -7.94
C PRO A 6 14.04 30.67 -6.88
N ALA A 7 12.83 31.23 -6.82
CA ALA A 7 11.72 30.81 -5.97
C ALA A 7 11.11 29.48 -6.44
N ALA A 8 11.92 28.42 -6.56
CA ALA A 8 11.51 27.15 -7.15
C ALA A 8 11.80 25.92 -6.25
N ALA A 9 12.01 26.09 -4.94
CA ALA A 9 12.36 24.97 -4.07
C ALA A 9 11.62 24.94 -2.72
N ALA A 10 10.40 25.52 -2.63
CA ALA A 10 9.64 25.56 -1.37
C ALA A 10 8.16 25.15 -1.47
N ALA A 11 7.65 24.79 -2.65
CA ALA A 11 6.33 24.16 -2.80
C ALA A 11 6.57 22.92 -3.66
N ASP A 12 6.57 21.70 -3.11
CA ASP A 12 5.33 20.93 -3.12
C ASP A 12 5.35 19.79 -2.07
N ILE A 13 5.77 20.09 -0.84
CA ILE A 13 5.63 19.16 0.31
C ILE A 13 4.24 19.33 0.97
N SER A 14 3.45 20.32 0.52
CA SER A 14 2.10 20.59 1.04
C SER A 14 1.00 19.67 0.52
N ALA A 15 1.28 18.75 -0.41
CA ALA A 15 0.27 17.87 -1.02
C ALA A 15 0.20 16.45 -0.41
N VAL A 16 0.73 16.23 0.79
CA VAL A 16 0.60 14.95 1.52
C VAL A 16 0.04 15.19 2.91
N ILE A 17 -1.10 15.87 3.01
CA ILE A 17 -1.96 15.70 4.18
C ILE A 17 -2.74 14.40 3.92
N PRO A 18 -2.56 13.33 4.71
CA PRO A 18 -3.40 12.16 4.58
C PRO A 18 -4.82 12.60 4.94
N GLU A 19 -5.75 12.38 4.02
CA GLU A 19 -7.17 12.54 4.33
C GLU A 19 -7.50 11.51 5.41
N TYR A 20 -7.76 12.00 6.62
CA TYR A 20 -8.31 11.20 7.70
C TYR A 20 -9.80 11.50 7.73
N GLN A 21 -10.62 10.46 7.61
CA GLN A 21 -12.05 10.59 7.78
C GLN A 21 -12.38 10.32 9.25
N SER A 22 -13.11 11.23 9.90
CA SER A 22 -13.66 10.98 11.22
C SER A 22 -15.08 10.48 11.10
N ILE A 23 -15.40 9.38 11.79
CA ILE A 23 -16.75 8.82 11.88
C ILE A 23 -17.10 8.56 13.34
N PHE A 24 -18.38 8.65 13.69
CA PHE A 24 -18.88 8.27 15.02
C PHE A 24 -19.42 6.84 14.99
N ILE A 25 -18.89 5.97 15.84
CA ILE A 25 -19.27 4.55 15.97
C ILE A 25 -19.42 4.25 17.47
N ALA A 26 -20.52 3.62 17.89
CA ALA A 26 -20.79 3.30 19.29
C ALA A 26 -20.57 4.48 20.27
N GLY A 27 -20.97 5.69 19.85
CA GLY A 27 -20.80 6.91 20.65
C GLY A 27 -19.36 7.43 20.79
N GLN A 28 -18.41 6.87 20.04
CA GLN A 28 -17.02 7.28 20.03
C GLN A 28 -16.58 7.77 18.66
N GLU A 29 -15.73 8.79 18.65
CA GLU A 29 -15.06 9.24 17.43
C GLU A 29 -13.97 8.22 17.03
N VAL A 30 -14.05 7.74 15.79
CA VAL A 30 -13.07 6.83 15.18
C VAL A 30 -12.42 7.54 14.00
N ILE A 31 -11.09 7.69 14.07
CA ILE A 31 -10.31 8.31 13.01
C ILE A 31 -9.85 7.23 12.04
N ILE A 32 -10.45 7.22 10.85
CA ILE A 32 -10.09 6.33 9.75
C ILE A 32 -8.81 6.83 9.09
N ARG A 33 -7.85 5.92 8.90
CA ARG A 33 -6.54 6.21 8.31
C ARG A 33 -6.16 5.15 7.28
N GLN A 34 -5.31 5.56 6.35
CA GLN A 34 -4.63 4.65 5.42
C GLN A 34 -3.73 3.67 6.18
N ILE A 35 -3.67 2.42 5.70
CA ILE A 35 -2.81 1.36 6.24
C ILE A 35 -1.36 1.83 6.32
N ARG A 36 -0.79 1.78 7.52
CA ARG A 36 0.64 2.05 7.74
C ARG A 36 1.45 0.81 7.39
N ILE A 37 2.71 1.01 6.99
CA ILE A 37 3.62 -0.09 6.65
C ILE A 37 3.78 -1.10 7.80
N GLY A 38 3.76 -0.63 9.06
CA GLY A 38 3.83 -1.49 10.24
C GLY A 38 2.57 -2.33 10.50
N GLN A 39 1.42 -1.93 9.95
CA GLN A 39 0.16 -2.69 10.03
C GLN A 39 0.07 -3.73 8.92
N LEU A 40 0.83 -3.58 7.82
CA LEU A 40 0.75 -4.42 6.65
C LEU A 40 0.89 -5.93 6.96
N PRO A 41 1.82 -6.40 7.81
CA PRO A 41 1.90 -7.82 8.14
C PRO A 41 0.65 -8.36 8.83
N ALA A 42 0.03 -7.57 9.71
CA ALA A 42 -1.17 -7.97 10.43
C ALA A 42 -2.40 -7.97 9.51
N VAL A 43 -2.53 -6.93 8.66
CA VAL A 43 -3.60 -6.83 7.65
C VAL A 43 -3.51 -7.98 6.66
N LEU A 44 -2.33 -8.26 6.09
CA LEU A 44 -2.16 -9.35 5.12
C LEU A 44 -2.51 -10.71 5.74
N ARG A 45 -2.19 -10.93 7.02
CA ARG A 45 -2.54 -12.17 7.73
C ARG A 45 -4.04 -12.30 7.92
N ALA A 46 -4.74 -11.23 8.29
CA ALA A 46 -6.20 -11.21 8.45
C ALA A 46 -6.94 -11.34 7.11
N VAL A 47 -6.36 -10.81 6.02
CA VAL A 47 -6.97 -10.87 4.68
C VAL A 47 -6.67 -12.17 3.95
N GLN A 48 -5.62 -12.91 4.32
CA GLN A 48 -5.22 -14.13 3.60
C GLN A 48 -6.36 -15.16 3.45
N PRO A 49 -7.16 -15.47 4.50
CA PRO A 49 -8.30 -16.37 4.38
C PRO A 49 -9.40 -15.84 3.44
N LEU A 50 -9.52 -14.51 3.34
CA LEU A 50 -10.51 -13.78 2.53
C LEU A 50 -10.06 -13.55 1.07
N SER A 51 -8.80 -13.83 0.74
CA SER A 51 -8.16 -13.43 -0.52
C SER A 51 -8.93 -13.87 -1.77
N HIS A 52 -9.48 -15.07 -1.79
CA HIS A 52 -10.24 -15.59 -2.93
C HIS A 52 -11.55 -14.80 -3.14
N MET A 53 -12.23 -14.42 -2.04
CA MET A 53 -13.45 -13.60 -2.10
C MET A 53 -13.15 -12.18 -2.60
N LEU A 54 -12.04 -11.58 -2.19
CA LEU A 54 -11.72 -10.20 -2.57
C LEU A 54 -11.20 -10.06 -3.99
N ILE A 55 -10.56 -11.10 -4.54
CA ILE A 55 -9.93 -11.06 -5.87
C ILE A 55 -10.89 -11.53 -6.98
N GLN A 56 -11.76 -12.50 -6.69
CA GLN A 56 -12.56 -13.18 -7.72
C GLN A 56 -14.03 -12.75 -7.76
N ALA A 57 -14.50 -11.94 -6.81
CA ALA A 57 -15.92 -11.67 -6.71
C ALA A 57 -16.32 -10.35 -7.36
N ASP A 58 -17.27 -10.42 -8.31
CA ASP A 58 -18.00 -9.26 -8.83
C ASP A 58 -18.89 -8.61 -7.75
N ALA A 59 -19.16 -9.32 -6.64
CA ALA A 59 -19.91 -8.86 -5.49
C ALA A 59 -19.42 -9.54 -4.19
N LEU A 60 -19.46 -8.84 -3.06
CA LEU A 60 -19.02 -9.36 -1.77
C LEU A 60 -19.89 -10.56 -1.30
N ASP A 61 -19.31 -11.75 -1.11
CA ASP A 61 -20.03 -12.91 -0.55
C ASP A 61 -20.15 -12.78 0.98
N ILE A 62 -21.13 -11.97 1.39
CA ILE A 62 -21.44 -11.66 2.79
C ILE A 62 -21.72 -12.94 3.60
N LYS A 63 -22.32 -13.97 2.98
CA LYS A 63 -22.64 -15.22 3.68
C LYS A 63 -21.37 -15.94 4.10
N SER A 64 -20.41 -16.10 3.19
CA SER A 64 -19.13 -16.75 3.51
C SER A 64 -18.31 -15.92 4.49
N MET A 65 -18.30 -14.58 4.36
CA MET A 65 -17.66 -13.71 5.35
C MET A 65 -18.21 -13.92 6.77
N LEU A 66 -19.54 -13.98 6.93
CA LEU A 66 -20.16 -14.16 8.24
C LEU A 66 -20.04 -15.59 8.78
N MET A 67 -20.13 -16.61 7.93
CA MET A 67 -20.17 -18.00 8.38
C MET A 67 -18.79 -18.64 8.55
N LEU A 68 -17.79 -18.21 7.77
CA LEU A 68 -16.49 -18.88 7.70
C LEU A 68 -15.34 -18.00 8.19
N TYR A 69 -15.49 -16.68 8.11
CA TYR A 69 -14.38 -15.75 8.32
C TYR A 69 -14.74 -14.57 9.24
N ALA A 70 -15.75 -14.73 10.10
CA ALA A 70 -16.19 -13.68 10.99
C ALA A 70 -15.04 -13.19 11.89
N ASP A 71 -14.24 -14.11 12.43
CA ASP A 71 -13.12 -13.76 13.32
C ASP A 71 -11.99 -13.02 12.59
N ASP A 72 -11.71 -13.39 11.34
CA ASP A 72 -10.75 -12.70 10.48
C ASP A 72 -11.23 -11.27 10.16
N CYS A 73 -12.53 -11.09 9.92
CA CYS A 73 -13.13 -9.77 9.69
C CYS A 73 -13.03 -8.88 10.93
N LEU A 74 -13.30 -9.42 12.12
CA LEU A 74 -13.17 -8.69 13.38
C LEU A 74 -11.70 -8.35 13.69
N THR A 75 -10.77 -9.25 13.38
CA THR A 75 -9.32 -8.98 13.47
C THR A 75 -8.90 -7.86 12.51
N LEU A 76 -9.44 -7.86 11.29
CA LEU A 76 -9.17 -6.80 10.32
C LEU A 76 -9.69 -5.45 10.82
N LEU A 77 -10.91 -5.40 11.36
CA LEU A 77 -11.49 -4.20 11.99
C LEU A 77 -10.60 -3.69 13.13
N GLN A 78 -10.16 -4.57 14.03
CA GLN A 78 -9.27 -4.24 15.14
C GLN A 78 -8.00 -3.54 14.65
N VAL A 79 -7.32 -4.14 13.68
CA VAL A 79 -6.04 -3.64 13.15
C VAL A 79 -6.20 -2.31 12.43
N LEU A 80 -7.23 -2.18 11.59
CA LEU A 80 -7.43 -1.00 10.76
C LEU A 80 -8.03 0.17 11.54
N ALA A 81 -8.97 -0.07 12.46
CA ALA A 81 -9.54 0.95 13.33
C ALA A 81 -8.59 1.38 14.45
N GLY A 82 -7.57 0.56 14.77
CA GLY A 82 -6.65 0.83 15.88
C GLY A 82 -7.37 0.80 17.23
N ARG A 83 -8.36 -0.08 17.37
CA ARG A 83 -9.17 -0.28 18.58
C ARG A 83 -8.92 -1.68 19.15
N PRO A 84 -9.07 -1.89 20.48
CA PRO A 84 -8.90 -3.22 21.06
C PRO A 84 -10.01 -4.17 20.61
N ARG A 85 -9.73 -5.47 20.65
CA ARG A 85 -10.68 -6.50 20.18
C ARG A 85 -12.01 -6.46 20.96
N GLU A 86 -11.94 -6.27 22.27
CA GLU A 86 -13.10 -6.13 23.15
C GLU A 86 -14.05 -5.00 22.71
N TRP A 87 -13.52 -3.91 22.16
CA TRP A 87 -14.34 -2.82 21.64
C TRP A 87 -15.04 -3.20 20.33
N VAL A 88 -14.33 -3.91 19.45
CA VAL A 88 -14.88 -4.39 18.17
C VAL A 88 -15.96 -5.44 18.39
N ASP A 89 -15.75 -6.35 19.34
CA ASP A 89 -16.70 -7.41 19.68
C ASP A 89 -18.01 -6.89 20.30
N ALA A 90 -17.96 -5.69 20.91
CA ALA A 90 -19.11 -5.03 21.50
C ALA A 90 -19.91 -4.16 20.51
N LEU A 91 -19.48 -4.08 19.24
CA LEU A 91 -20.19 -3.30 18.24
C LEU A 91 -21.51 -3.98 17.86
N GLU A 92 -22.55 -3.15 17.72
CA GLU A 92 -23.75 -3.55 16.99
C GLU A 92 -23.40 -3.83 15.52
N VAL A 93 -24.17 -4.70 14.87
CA VAL A 93 -23.90 -5.13 13.49
C VAL A 93 -23.88 -3.95 12.53
N ASP A 94 -24.79 -2.99 12.69
CA ASP A 94 -24.89 -1.80 11.83
C ASP A 94 -23.64 -0.89 11.97
N ASP A 95 -23.14 -0.75 13.20
CA ASP A 95 -21.92 0.00 13.51
C ASP A 95 -20.69 -0.71 12.93
N ALA A 96 -20.62 -2.04 13.03
CA ALA A 96 -19.55 -2.84 12.45
C ALA A 96 -19.52 -2.74 10.91
N ILE A 97 -20.69 -2.78 10.26
CA ILE A 97 -20.81 -2.60 8.80
C ILE A 97 -20.35 -1.20 8.40
N THR A 98 -20.82 -0.17 9.10
CA THR A 98 -20.46 1.23 8.82
C THR A 98 -18.96 1.45 8.96
N LEU A 99 -18.36 0.93 10.03
CA LEU A 99 -16.92 0.98 10.26
C LEU A 99 -16.15 0.24 9.16
N PHE A 100 -16.58 -0.97 8.80
CA PHE A 100 -15.92 -1.78 7.77
C PHE A 100 -15.93 -1.09 6.42
N SER A 101 -17.07 -0.54 6.01
CA SER A 101 -17.21 0.22 4.76
C SER A 101 -16.28 1.44 4.72
N ALA A 102 -16.25 2.23 5.78
CA ALA A 102 -15.38 3.42 5.83
C ALA A 102 -13.88 3.05 5.78
N LEU A 103 -13.49 1.96 6.47
CA LEU A 103 -12.12 1.46 6.42
C LEU A 103 -11.75 0.97 5.01
N LEU A 104 -12.64 0.24 4.34
CA LEU A 104 -12.41 -0.21 2.97
C LEU A 104 -12.30 0.96 2.00
N GLU A 105 -13.22 1.92 2.05
CA GLU A 105 -13.24 3.07 1.14
C GLU A 105 -11.94 3.89 1.26
N ALA A 106 -11.56 4.27 2.49
CA ALA A 106 -10.36 5.06 2.72
C ALA A 106 -9.07 4.34 2.30
N ASN A 107 -9.03 3.00 2.39
CA ASN A 107 -7.87 2.22 2.01
C ASN A 107 -7.85 1.90 0.51
N LEU A 108 -8.96 1.47 -0.08
CA LEU A 108 -9.07 1.17 -1.51
C LEU A 108 -8.83 2.41 -2.37
N ASP A 109 -9.41 3.56 -2.00
CA ASP A 109 -9.23 4.81 -2.74
C ASP A 109 -7.77 5.26 -2.75
N PHE A 110 -7.08 5.14 -1.61
CA PHE A 110 -5.64 5.41 -1.51
C PHE A 110 -4.81 4.49 -2.40
N PHE A 111 -5.07 3.18 -2.35
CA PHE A 111 -4.34 2.21 -3.18
C PHE A 111 -4.56 2.47 -4.67
N ALA A 112 -5.80 2.72 -5.08
CA ALA A 112 -6.16 2.98 -6.48
C ALA A 112 -5.58 4.29 -7.01
N ARG A 113 -5.71 5.40 -6.25
CA ARG A 113 -5.33 6.74 -6.71
C ARG A 113 -3.88 7.11 -6.47
N ARG A 114 -3.23 6.53 -5.45
CA ARG A 114 -1.86 6.91 -5.04
C ARG A 114 -0.84 5.79 -5.18
N VAL A 115 -1.15 4.57 -4.75
CA VAL A 115 -0.13 3.49 -4.74
C VAL A 115 0.06 2.87 -6.13
N LEU A 116 -1.02 2.40 -6.77
CA LEU A 116 -0.94 1.71 -8.07
C LEU A 116 -0.24 2.55 -9.16
N PRO A 117 -0.48 3.87 -9.30
CA PRO A 117 0.20 4.67 -10.32
C PRO A 117 1.71 4.84 -10.09
N LEU A 118 2.16 4.79 -8.83
CA LEU A 118 3.57 4.96 -8.47
C LEU A 118 4.41 3.70 -8.70
N LEU A 119 3.80 2.51 -8.63
CA LEU A 119 4.53 1.23 -8.75
C LEU A 119 5.26 1.08 -10.10
N PRO A 120 4.65 1.33 -11.27
CA PRO A 120 5.35 1.26 -12.56
C PRO A 120 6.50 2.26 -12.67
N GLN A 121 6.34 3.45 -12.08
CA GLN A 121 7.36 4.50 -12.13
C GLN A 121 8.60 4.10 -11.32
N VAL A 122 8.40 3.62 -10.09
CA VAL A 122 9.50 3.15 -9.23
C VAL A 122 10.18 1.94 -9.84
N MET A 123 9.42 0.96 -10.34
CA MET A 123 9.98 -0.23 -10.98
C MET A 123 10.74 0.11 -12.27
N GLY A 124 10.24 1.05 -13.07
CA GLY A 124 10.93 1.57 -14.26
C GLY A 124 12.24 2.27 -13.92
N GLN A 125 12.27 3.09 -12.87
CA GLN A 125 13.50 3.74 -12.38
C GLN A 125 14.53 2.73 -11.87
N LEU A 126 14.09 1.72 -11.11
CA LEU A 126 14.97 0.64 -10.62
C LEU A 126 15.55 -0.16 -11.78
N ARG A 127 14.73 -0.51 -12.77
CA ARG A 127 15.18 -1.22 -13.98
C ARG A 127 16.16 -0.38 -14.80
N GLY A 128 15.87 0.90 -15.03
CA GLY A 128 16.76 1.81 -15.75
C GLY A 128 18.11 1.99 -15.04
N LYS A 129 18.11 2.09 -13.69
CA LYS A 129 19.34 2.08 -12.89
C LYS A 129 20.10 0.76 -13.01
N ALA A 130 19.42 -0.39 -12.99
CA ALA A 130 20.05 -1.70 -13.16
C ALA A 130 20.68 -1.88 -14.55
N GLU A 131 20.02 -1.37 -15.60
CA GLU A 131 20.54 -1.38 -16.98
C GLU A 131 21.75 -0.42 -17.13
N GLN A 132 21.73 0.74 -16.47
CA GLN A 132 22.88 1.66 -16.42
C GLN A 132 24.08 1.05 -15.69
N LEU A 133 23.85 0.36 -14.56
CA LEU A 133 24.90 -0.37 -13.85
C LEU A 133 25.44 -1.55 -14.67
N SER A 134 24.60 -2.20 -15.47
CA SER A 134 25.00 -3.32 -16.34
C SER A 134 25.78 -2.86 -17.58
N THR A 135 25.48 -1.67 -18.11
CA THR A 135 26.22 -1.06 -19.23
C THR A 135 27.57 -0.49 -18.79
N LEU A 136 27.67 0.03 -17.56
CA LEU A 136 28.94 0.38 -16.92
C LEU A 136 29.80 -0.86 -16.59
N ALA A 137 29.19 -2.03 -16.47
CA ALA A 137 29.84 -3.33 -16.33
C ALA A 137 30.11 -4.05 -17.68
N GLY A 138 29.94 -3.35 -18.82
CA GLY A 138 30.11 -3.90 -20.17
C GLY A 138 31.51 -4.50 -20.43
N PRO A 139 31.61 -5.43 -21.41
CA PRO A 139 32.59 -6.51 -21.43
C PRO A 139 34.02 -6.01 -21.61
N THR A 140 34.94 -6.52 -20.78
CA THR A 140 36.37 -6.48 -21.09
C THR A 140 36.60 -7.27 -22.38
N ALA A 141 36.58 -6.56 -23.51
CA ALA A 141 36.89 -7.09 -24.82
C ALA A 141 38.39 -7.36 -24.91
N SER A 142 38.83 -8.56 -24.51
CA SER A 142 40.17 -9.04 -24.85
C SER A 142 40.19 -9.50 -26.31
N LYS A 143 40.32 -8.54 -27.23
CA LYS A 143 41.01 -8.79 -28.50
C LYS A 143 42.46 -8.33 -28.33
N ALA A 144 43.34 -9.28 -28.04
CA ALA A 144 44.76 -9.15 -28.31
C ALA A 144 45.19 -10.38 -29.12
N SER A 145 45.08 -10.24 -30.44
CA SER A 145 45.80 -11.07 -31.39
C SER A 145 47.23 -10.58 -31.44
N SER A 146 48.21 -11.46 -31.23
CA SER A 146 49.58 -11.25 -31.72
C SER A 146 50.23 -12.59 -32.06
N LYS A 147 50.43 -12.78 -33.37
CA LYS A 147 51.28 -13.77 -34.05
C LYS A 147 52.71 -13.83 -33.49
N MET A 148 53.30 -15.04 -33.46
CA MET A 148 54.73 -15.30 -33.77
C MET A 148 54.88 -16.84 -33.95
N ALA A 149 54.93 -17.42 -35.14
CA ALA A 149 56.04 -17.53 -36.11
C ALA A 149 57.21 -18.45 -35.67
N THR A 150 57.23 -19.67 -36.25
CA THR A 150 58.36 -20.53 -36.67
C THR A 150 59.48 -20.92 -35.69
N ALA A 151 59.63 -22.23 -35.46
CA ALA A 151 60.81 -23.03 -35.82
C ALA A 151 60.41 -24.51 -35.93
#